data_AF-A0A951VS35-F1
#
_entry.id   AF-A0A951VS35-F1
#
_cell.length_a   1.000
_cell.length_b   1.000
_cell.length_c   1.000
_cell.angle_alpha   90.00
_cell.angle_beta   90.00
_cell.angle_gamma   90.00
#
_symmetry.space_group_name_H-M   'P 1'
#
loop_
_entity.id
_entity.type
_entity.pdbx_description
1 polymer ?
#
loop_
_entity_poly.entity_id
_entity_poly.type
_entity_poly.pdbx_seq_one_letter_code
_entity_poly.pdbx_strand_id
1 'polypeptide(L)'
;MGFLVRGASRLIQFTPDRKVLKAAELDAFRDAERVLDEARARASELTAAAQAAYDEERARGYRDGRDEARMEAAEHMIENVSRAIGYFEKVEAKVVDLVMAALRKILMDFDDRERVTLVVKNALSAVRNQKQVTLRLPPDKADLLRERINEILAAYPAVGFLDVTPDARLTGDACILESDIGSVEAGIEVQLAAIRRAFEKSLGSRQGAA
;
A
#
# COMPACT_ATOMS: atom_id res chain seq x y z
N MET A 1 -21.71 -53.17 -81.76
CA MET A 1 -20.32 -53.04 -81.28
C MET A 1 -20.36 -52.94 -79.76
N GLY A 2 -19.77 -53.89 -79.04
CA GLY A 2 -19.59 -53.78 -77.59
C GLY A 2 -18.28 -53.07 -77.29
N PHE A 3 -18.30 -52.06 -76.42
CA PHE A 3 -17.11 -51.35 -75.97
C PHE A 3 -16.71 -51.91 -74.60
N LEU A 4 -15.46 -52.36 -74.48
CA LEU A 4 -14.88 -52.81 -73.22
C LEU A 4 -14.34 -51.58 -72.47
N VAL A 5 -14.89 -51.30 -71.30
CA VAL A 5 -14.38 -50.22 -70.44
C VAL A 5 -13.13 -50.72 -69.73
N ARG A 6 -11.96 -50.26 -70.16
CA ARG A 6 -10.68 -50.47 -69.46
C ARG A 6 -10.30 -49.17 -68.77
N GLY A 7 -10.85 -48.96 -67.58
CA GLY A 7 -10.56 -47.78 -66.76
C GLY A 7 -10.87 -48.06 -65.30
N ALA A 8 -10.05 -47.54 -64.39
CA ALA A 8 -10.25 -47.64 -62.96
C ALA A 8 -11.28 -46.59 -62.50
N SER A 9 -12.56 -46.87 -62.74
CA SER A 9 -13.66 -46.09 -62.17
C SER A 9 -13.99 -46.64 -60.78
N ARG A 10 -14.07 -45.77 -59.77
CA ARG A 10 -14.27 -46.20 -58.37
C ARG A 10 -15.70 -46.63 -58.08
N LEU A 11 -16.65 -46.20 -58.93
CA LEU A 11 -18.07 -46.49 -58.79
C LEU A 11 -18.54 -47.69 -59.62
N ILE A 12 -17.70 -48.22 -60.50
CA ILE A 12 -18.06 -49.34 -61.38
C ILE A 12 -17.50 -50.65 -60.79
N GLN A 13 -18.39 -51.49 -60.26
CA GLN A 13 -18.09 -52.86 -59.89
C GLN A 13 -18.86 -53.81 -60.82
N PHE A 14 -18.13 -54.67 -61.53
CA PHE A 14 -18.73 -55.68 -62.40
C PHE A 14 -19.10 -56.92 -61.60
N THR A 15 -20.34 -57.38 -61.72
CA THR A 15 -20.72 -58.71 -61.26
C THR A 15 -20.18 -59.78 -62.23
N PRO A 16 -19.88 -61.02 -61.78
CA PRO A 16 -19.22 -62.04 -62.61
C PRO A 16 -19.97 -62.42 -63.90
N ASP A 17 -21.28 -62.18 -63.95
CA ASP A 17 -22.21 -62.51 -65.03
C ASP A 17 -22.36 -61.43 -66.10
N ARG A 18 -21.88 -60.19 -65.87
CA ARG A 18 -22.11 -59.05 -66.77
C ARG A 18 -20.80 -58.37 -67.18
N LYS A 19 -20.44 -58.52 -68.46
CA LYS A 19 -19.15 -58.03 -69.04
C LYS A 19 -19.27 -56.79 -69.94
N VAL A 20 -20.49 -56.28 -70.17
CA VAL A 20 -20.75 -55.15 -71.07
C VAL A 20 -21.62 -54.11 -70.37
N LEU A 21 -21.16 -52.85 -70.35
CA LEU A 21 -21.92 -51.68 -69.90
C LEU A 21 -22.52 -50.96 -71.11
N LYS A 22 -23.76 -50.49 -70.97
CA LYS A 22 -24.37 -49.63 -72.00
C LYS A 22 -23.76 -48.22 -71.91
N ALA A 23 -23.67 -47.52 -73.04
CA ALA A 23 -23.12 -46.17 -73.09
C ALA A 23 -23.82 -45.20 -72.12
N ALA A 24 -25.16 -45.21 -72.08
CA ALA A 24 -25.94 -44.37 -71.18
C ALA A 24 -25.69 -44.65 -69.68
N GLU A 25 -25.39 -45.91 -69.32
CA GLU A 25 -25.03 -46.27 -67.94
C GLU A 25 -23.64 -45.72 -67.60
N LEU A 26 -22.68 -45.84 -68.53
CA LEU A 26 -21.33 -45.29 -68.36
C LEU A 26 -21.33 -43.76 -68.21
N ASP A 27 -22.15 -43.05 -68.98
CA ASP A 27 -22.25 -41.59 -68.88
C ASP A 27 -22.85 -41.17 -67.53
N ALA A 28 -23.89 -41.85 -67.05
CA ALA A 28 -24.45 -41.61 -65.72
C ALA A 28 -23.44 -41.85 -64.59
N PHE A 29 -22.59 -42.88 -64.70
CA PHE A 29 -21.51 -43.12 -63.72
C PHE A 29 -20.45 -42.02 -63.75
N ARG A 30 -20.07 -41.51 -64.94
CA ARG A 30 -19.12 -40.39 -65.07
C ARG A 30 -19.66 -39.10 -64.49
N ASP A 31 -20.95 -38.81 -64.72
CA ASP A 31 -21.62 -37.68 -64.11
C ASP A 31 -21.66 -37.79 -62.59
N ALA A 32 -21.95 -39.00 -62.06
CA ALA A 32 -21.90 -39.25 -60.63
C ALA A 32 -20.48 -39.09 -60.04
N GLU A 33 -19.43 -39.57 -60.73
CA GLU A 33 -18.04 -39.35 -60.31
C GLU A 33 -17.71 -37.85 -60.27
N ARG A 34 -18.09 -37.09 -61.30
CA ARG A 34 -17.89 -35.63 -61.33
C ARG A 34 -18.57 -34.92 -60.16
N VAL A 35 -19.83 -35.24 -59.89
CA VAL A 35 -20.58 -34.64 -58.76
C VAL A 35 -19.95 -35.01 -57.42
N LEU A 36 -19.47 -36.25 -57.25
CA LEU A 36 -18.79 -36.66 -56.02
C LEU A 36 -17.44 -35.95 -55.84
N ASP A 37 -16.68 -35.77 -56.92
CA ASP A 37 -15.39 -35.08 -56.86
C ASP A 37 -15.58 -33.58 -56.57
N GLU A 38 -16.59 -32.93 -57.18
CA GLU A 38 -16.97 -31.56 -56.85
C GLU A 38 -17.45 -31.42 -55.40
N ALA A 39 -18.27 -32.36 -54.91
CA ALA A 39 -18.74 -32.35 -53.52
C ALA A 39 -17.57 -32.53 -52.53
N ARG A 40 -16.61 -33.40 -52.84
CA ARG A 40 -15.41 -33.60 -52.02
C ARG A 40 -14.49 -32.39 -52.03
N ALA A 41 -14.29 -31.75 -53.19
CA ALA A 41 -13.53 -30.52 -53.29
C ALA A 41 -14.14 -29.42 -52.43
N ARG A 42 -15.45 -29.18 -52.57
CA ARG A 42 -16.18 -28.20 -51.74
C ARG A 42 -16.14 -28.53 -50.25
N ALA A 43 -16.27 -29.81 -49.87
CA ALA A 43 -16.16 -30.22 -48.48
C ALA A 43 -14.76 -29.95 -47.91
N SER A 44 -13.71 -30.19 -48.70
CA SER A 44 -12.33 -29.89 -48.32
C SER A 44 -12.11 -28.39 -48.16
N GLU A 45 -12.60 -27.57 -49.10
CA GLU A 45 -12.51 -26.11 -49.04
C GLU A 45 -13.24 -25.56 -47.81
N LEU A 46 -14.46 -26.03 -47.55
CA LEU A 46 -15.24 -25.60 -46.38
C LEU A 46 -14.55 -25.97 -45.08
N THR A 47 -13.96 -27.17 -45.00
CA THR A 47 -13.23 -27.61 -43.81
C THR A 47 -11.97 -26.77 -43.59
N ALA A 48 -11.23 -26.46 -44.67
CA ALA A 48 -10.05 -25.59 -44.59
C ALA A 48 -10.42 -24.16 -44.17
N ALA A 49 -11.49 -23.60 -44.73
CA ALA A 49 -11.98 -22.27 -44.36
C ALA A 49 -12.47 -22.22 -42.91
N ALA A 50 -13.20 -23.25 -42.44
CA ALA A 50 -13.65 -23.34 -41.06
C ALA A 50 -12.47 -23.45 -40.09
N GLN A 51 -11.43 -24.22 -40.42
CA GLN A 51 -10.23 -24.33 -39.60
C GLN A 51 -9.47 -23.00 -39.53
N ALA A 52 -9.31 -22.32 -40.67
CA ALA A 52 -8.65 -21.01 -40.71
C ALA A 52 -9.39 -19.97 -39.85
N ALA A 53 -10.72 -19.90 -39.97
CA ALA A 53 -11.55 -19.01 -39.17
C ALA A 53 -11.46 -19.34 -37.67
N TYR A 54 -11.45 -20.63 -37.32
CA TYR A 54 -11.28 -21.07 -35.93
C TYR A 54 -9.93 -20.64 -35.36
N ASP A 55 -8.84 -20.84 -36.10
CA ASP A 55 -7.50 -20.48 -35.63
C ASP A 55 -7.32 -18.96 -35.50
N GLU A 56 -7.93 -18.17 -36.38
CA GLU A 56 -7.95 -16.71 -36.31
C GLU A 56 -8.70 -16.20 -35.07
N GLU A 57 -9.93 -16.68 -34.86
CA GLU A 57 -10.73 -16.28 -33.69
C GLU A 57 -10.12 -16.76 -32.37
N ARG A 58 -9.51 -17.96 -32.37
CA ARG A 58 -8.75 -18.44 -31.21
C ARG A 58 -7.55 -17.54 -30.91
N ALA A 59 -6.80 -17.13 -31.93
CA ALA A 59 -5.67 -16.22 -31.75
C ALA A 59 -6.12 -14.83 -31.27
N ARG A 60 -7.26 -14.35 -31.77
CA ARG A 60 -7.88 -13.10 -31.33
C ARG A 60 -8.33 -13.17 -29.87
N GLY A 61 -9.15 -14.16 -29.51
CA GLY A 61 -9.61 -14.34 -28.13
C GLY A 61 -8.47 -14.53 -27.14
N TYR A 62 -7.38 -15.20 -27.55
CA TYR A 62 -6.18 -15.29 -26.72
C TYR A 62 -5.51 -13.93 -26.50
N ARG A 63 -5.42 -13.07 -27.52
CA ARG A 63 -4.86 -11.71 -27.37
C ARG A 63 -5.75 -10.84 -26.48
N ASP A 64 -7.05 -10.83 -26.75
CA ASP A 64 -8.02 -10.01 -26.01
C ASP A 64 -8.03 -10.42 -24.52
N GLY A 65 -8.11 -11.73 -24.23
CA GLY A 65 -8.07 -12.22 -22.84
C GLY A 65 -6.71 -12.01 -22.16
N ARG A 66 -5.60 -11.97 -22.91
CA ARG A 66 -4.28 -11.64 -22.37
C ARG A 66 -4.17 -10.18 -21.98
N ASP A 67 -4.79 -9.29 -22.73
CA ASP A 67 -4.76 -7.85 -22.45
C ASP A 67 -5.74 -7.49 -21.32
N GLU A 68 -6.92 -8.11 -21.27
CA GLU A 68 -7.86 -8.01 -20.14
C GLU A 68 -7.22 -8.51 -18.84
N ALA A 69 -6.63 -9.71 -18.83
CA ALA A 69 -5.95 -10.24 -17.65
C ALA A 69 -4.76 -9.37 -17.18
N ARG A 70 -4.09 -8.68 -18.10
CA ARG A 70 -3.03 -7.71 -17.75
C ARG A 70 -3.59 -6.48 -17.06
N MET A 71 -4.73 -5.97 -17.54
CA MET A 71 -5.42 -4.83 -16.93
C MET A 71 -5.91 -5.19 -15.52
N GLU A 72 -6.60 -6.33 -15.36
CA GLU A 72 -7.05 -6.81 -14.05
C GLU A 72 -5.88 -7.02 -13.08
N ALA A 73 -4.78 -7.62 -13.54
CA ALA A 73 -3.59 -7.79 -12.73
C ALA A 73 -2.98 -6.45 -12.28
N ALA A 74 -2.97 -5.45 -13.15
CA ALA A 74 -2.51 -4.11 -12.82
C ALA A 74 -3.42 -3.42 -11.78
N GLU A 75 -4.75 -3.54 -11.94
CA GLU A 75 -5.73 -3.03 -10.98
C GLU A 75 -5.55 -3.67 -9.60
N HIS A 76 -5.45 -4.99 -9.54
CA HIS A 76 -5.19 -5.71 -8.29
C HIS A 76 -3.84 -5.32 -7.67
N MET A 77 -2.82 -5.07 -8.47
CA MET A 77 -1.52 -4.61 -7.97
C MET A 77 -1.64 -3.22 -7.32
N ILE A 78 -2.35 -2.28 -7.96
CA ILE A 78 -2.58 -0.94 -7.42
C ILE A 78 -3.42 -1.01 -6.14
N GLU A 79 -4.45 -1.84 -6.11
CA GLU A 79 -5.28 -2.05 -4.93
C GLU A 79 -4.44 -2.59 -3.76
N ASN A 80 -3.61 -3.60 -4.02
CA ASN A 80 -2.74 -4.19 -3.00
C ASN A 80 -1.73 -3.19 -2.45
N VAL A 81 -1.11 -2.38 -3.31
CA VAL A 81 -0.19 -1.31 -2.88
C VAL A 81 -0.94 -0.29 -2.01
N SER A 82 -2.13 0.13 -2.43
CA SER A 82 -2.96 1.09 -1.68
C SER A 82 -3.36 0.54 -0.30
N ARG A 83 -3.73 -0.74 -0.23
CA ARG A 83 -4.04 -1.42 1.04
C ARG A 83 -2.83 -1.54 1.95
N ALA A 84 -1.65 -1.81 1.38
CA ALA A 84 -0.41 -1.86 2.14
C ALA A 84 -0.06 -0.48 2.73
N ILE A 85 -0.11 0.59 1.92
CA ILE A 85 0.13 1.97 2.39
C ILE A 85 -0.82 2.32 3.54
N GLY A 86 -2.13 2.13 3.34
CA GLY A 86 -3.12 2.44 4.38
C GLY A 86 -3.01 1.56 5.63
N TYR A 87 -2.44 0.36 5.52
CA TYR A 87 -2.11 -0.48 6.68
C TYR A 87 -0.94 0.09 7.47
N PHE A 88 0.14 0.49 6.79
CA PHE A 88 1.33 1.06 7.44
C PHE A 88 1.01 2.37 8.15
N GLU A 89 0.24 3.28 7.54
CA GLU A 89 -0.20 4.52 8.20
C GLU A 89 -0.96 4.24 9.52
N LYS A 90 -1.85 3.23 9.51
CA LYS A 90 -2.58 2.82 10.72
C LYS A 90 -1.67 2.21 11.78
N VAL A 91 -0.68 1.43 11.37
CA VAL A 91 0.29 0.84 12.30
C VAL A 91 1.17 1.92 12.90
N GLU A 92 1.68 2.86 12.10
CA GLU A 92 2.48 3.98 12.57
C GLU A 92 1.73 4.82 13.62
N ALA A 93 0.48 5.19 13.35
CA ALA A 93 -0.35 5.91 14.31
C ALA A 93 -0.51 5.13 15.62
N LYS A 94 -0.79 3.82 15.55
CA LYS A 94 -0.90 2.96 16.74
C LYS A 94 0.40 2.85 17.53
N VAL A 95 1.55 2.80 16.84
CA VAL A 95 2.86 2.74 17.50
C VAL A 95 3.13 4.05 18.25
N VAL A 96 2.86 5.20 17.63
CA VAL A 96 2.99 6.51 18.30
C VAL A 96 2.11 6.54 19.55
N ASP A 97 0.84 6.16 19.43
CA ASP A 97 -0.07 6.16 20.59
C ASP A 97 0.37 5.20 21.69
N LEU A 98 0.88 4.01 21.34
CA LEU A 98 1.42 3.06 22.31
C LEU A 98 2.64 3.62 23.05
N VAL A 99 3.59 4.22 22.33
CA VAL A 99 4.78 4.85 22.93
C VAL A 99 4.37 6.00 23.84
N MET A 100 3.45 6.85 23.39
CA MET A 100 2.95 7.98 24.20
C MET A 100 2.21 7.50 25.45
N ALA A 101 1.44 6.42 25.36
CA ALA A 101 0.79 5.81 26.52
C ALA A 101 1.81 5.21 27.50
N ALA A 102 2.86 4.55 27.00
CA ALA A 102 3.93 4.01 27.82
C ALA A 102 4.71 5.13 28.54
N LEU A 103 5.06 6.21 27.83
CA LEU A 103 5.73 7.37 28.42
C LEU A 103 4.88 8.02 29.52
N ARG A 104 3.58 8.22 29.28
CA ARG A 104 2.67 8.73 30.31
C ARG A 104 2.62 7.82 31.53
N LYS A 105 2.54 6.50 31.33
CA LYS A 105 2.54 5.54 32.43
C LYS A 105 3.82 5.63 33.26
N ILE A 106 4.98 5.64 32.60
CA ILE A 106 6.28 5.78 33.26
C ILE A 106 6.33 7.09 34.06
N LEU A 107 5.83 8.19 33.51
CA LEU A 107 5.82 9.50 34.19
C LEU A 107 4.89 9.54 35.41
N MET A 108 3.80 8.75 35.42
CA MET A 108 2.92 8.63 36.59
C MET A 108 3.52 7.79 37.73
N ASP A 109 4.54 6.96 37.45
CA ASP A 109 5.22 6.17 38.48
C ASP A 109 6.23 7.02 39.29
N PHE A 110 6.59 8.23 38.85
CA PHE A 110 7.44 9.16 39.59
C PHE A 110 6.63 9.96 40.62
N ASP A 111 7.24 10.24 41.78
CA ASP A 111 6.66 11.18 42.75
C ASP A 111 6.57 12.59 42.14
N ASP A 112 5.56 13.35 42.55
CA ASP A 112 5.33 14.72 42.10
C ASP A 112 6.56 15.62 42.32
N ARG A 113 7.29 15.40 43.42
CA ARG A 113 8.54 16.14 43.71
C ARG A 113 9.64 15.88 42.70
N GLU A 114 9.86 14.62 42.35
CA GLU A 114 10.88 14.24 41.38
C GLU A 114 10.52 14.78 39.99
N ARG A 115 9.24 14.66 39.64
CA ARG A 115 8.69 15.11 38.37
C ARG A 115 8.84 16.61 38.17
N VAL A 116 8.44 17.42 39.15
CA VAL A 116 8.63 18.89 39.12
C VAL A 116 10.10 19.25 39.02
N THR A 117 10.96 18.62 39.83
CA THR A 117 12.40 18.89 39.82
C THR A 117 13.01 18.63 38.43
N LEU A 118 12.61 17.54 37.78
CA LEU A 118 13.11 17.15 36.46
C LEU A 118 12.64 18.13 35.37
N VAL A 119 11.37 18.54 35.43
CA VAL A 119 10.80 19.57 34.52
C VAL A 119 11.55 20.90 34.65
N VAL A 120 11.81 21.35 35.88
CA VAL A 120 12.51 22.61 36.13
C VAL A 120 13.96 22.55 35.67
N LYS A 121 14.68 21.45 35.96
CA LYS A 121 16.04 21.24 35.45
C LYS A 121 16.10 21.28 33.92
N ASN A 122 15.14 20.65 33.26
CA ASN A 122 15.04 20.68 31.79
C ASN A 122 14.74 22.11 31.27
N ALA A 123 13.84 22.84 31.93
CA ALA A 123 13.53 24.24 31.59
C ALA A 123 14.76 25.15 31.72
N LEU A 124 15.50 25.05 32.83
CA LEU A 124 16.71 25.83 33.09
C LEU A 124 17.84 25.47 32.11
N SER A 125 17.94 24.20 31.68
CA SER A 125 18.92 23.78 30.67
C SER A 125 18.69 24.43 29.30
N ALA A 126 17.43 24.76 28.97
CA ALA A 126 17.09 25.44 27.72
C ALA A 126 17.48 26.92 27.74
N VAL A 127 17.55 27.54 28.92
CA VAL A 127 17.85 28.96 29.10
C VAL A 127 19.31 29.15 29.50
N ARG A 128 20.18 29.25 28.51
CA ARG A 128 21.61 29.50 28.72
C ARG A 128 21.86 31.01 28.94
N ASN A 129 22.74 31.33 29.89
CA ASN A 129 23.32 32.67 30.09
C ASN A 129 22.35 33.79 30.52
N GLN A 130 21.27 33.48 31.25
CA GLN A 130 20.34 34.48 31.79
C GLN A 130 20.59 34.75 33.29
N LYS A 131 20.72 36.02 33.67
CA LYS A 131 21.02 36.42 35.05
C LYS A 131 19.80 36.35 35.96
N GLN A 132 18.61 36.59 35.44
CA GLN A 132 17.36 36.58 36.19
C GLN A 132 16.31 35.78 35.43
N VAL A 133 15.67 34.85 36.13
CA VAL A 133 14.66 33.96 35.57
C VAL A 133 13.50 33.86 36.55
N THR A 134 12.28 33.97 36.06
CA THR A 134 11.06 33.78 36.84
C THR A 134 10.37 32.50 36.40
N LEU A 135 10.07 31.63 37.35
CA LEU A 135 9.42 30.35 37.12
C LEU A 135 7.99 30.39 37.64
N ARG A 136 7.03 30.14 36.76
CA ARG A 136 5.61 30.06 37.09
C ARG A 136 5.17 28.62 37.13
N LEU A 137 4.61 28.24 38.27
CA LEU A 137 4.16 26.88 38.58
C LEU A 137 2.79 26.92 39.25
N PRO A 138 2.01 25.82 39.19
CA PRO A 138 0.87 25.62 40.05
C PRO A 138 1.23 25.80 41.54
N PRO A 139 0.35 26.36 42.38
CA PRO A 139 0.67 26.67 43.77
C PRO A 139 1.20 25.48 44.57
N ASP A 140 0.63 24.29 44.38
CA ASP A 140 1.04 23.04 45.03
C ASP A 140 2.46 22.63 44.64
N LYS A 141 2.86 22.86 43.38
CA LYS A 141 4.20 22.52 42.88
C LYS A 141 5.24 23.59 43.23
N ALA A 142 4.83 24.86 43.31
CA ALA A 142 5.69 25.97 43.69
C ALA A 142 6.23 25.80 45.12
N ASP A 143 5.40 25.33 46.05
CA ASP A 143 5.82 25.07 47.43
C ASP A 143 6.82 23.91 47.52
N LEU A 144 6.58 22.82 46.78
CA LEU A 144 7.51 21.68 46.71
C LEU A 144 8.89 22.06 46.16
N LEU A 145 8.95 23.00 45.21
CA LEU A 145 10.20 23.44 44.60
C LEU A 145 11.01 24.36 45.53
N ARG A 146 10.34 25.19 46.33
CA ARG A 146 11.01 26.15 47.24
C ARG A 146 11.95 25.45 48.22
N GLU A 147 11.61 24.24 48.66
CA GLU A 147 12.46 23.43 49.55
C GLU A 147 13.79 23.00 48.90
N ARG A 148 13.84 22.89 47.56
CA ARG A 148 14.97 22.37 46.78
C ARG A 148 15.64 23.41 45.89
N ILE A 149 15.20 24.67 45.94
CA ILE A 149 15.66 25.72 45.03
C ILE A 149 17.18 25.93 45.10
N ASN A 150 17.74 25.85 46.31
CA ASN A 150 19.19 25.98 46.54
C ASN A 150 19.99 24.85 45.88
N GLU A 151 19.48 23.62 45.92
CA GLU A 151 20.11 22.47 45.26
C GLU A 151 20.07 22.58 43.74
N ILE A 152 18.96 23.10 43.19
CA ILE A 152 18.81 23.33 41.76
C ILE A 152 19.75 24.46 41.30
N LEU A 153 19.79 25.59 42.00
CA LEU A 153 20.69 26.70 41.69
C LEU A 153 22.17 26.29 41.76
N ALA A 154 22.55 25.41 42.69
CA ALA A 154 23.91 24.87 42.76
C ALA A 154 24.32 24.08 41.50
N ALA A 155 23.36 23.43 40.82
CA ALA A 155 23.61 22.71 39.58
C ALA A 155 23.65 23.64 38.34
N TYR A 156 23.12 24.85 38.43
CA TYR A 156 23.02 25.82 37.31
C TYR A 156 23.60 27.19 37.68
N PRO A 157 24.93 27.32 37.89
CA PRO A 157 25.57 28.56 38.33
C PRO A 157 25.49 29.72 37.32
N ALA A 158 25.08 29.44 36.07
CA ALA A 158 24.83 30.46 35.07
C ALA A 158 23.54 31.28 35.32
N VAL A 159 22.64 30.78 36.17
CA VAL A 159 21.41 31.45 36.58
C VAL A 159 21.68 32.21 37.88
N GLY A 160 21.72 33.54 37.79
CA GLY A 160 22.07 34.40 38.93
C GLY A 160 20.97 34.46 40.00
N PHE A 161 19.70 34.48 39.58
CA PHE A 161 18.55 34.52 40.46
C PHE A 161 17.36 33.79 39.82
N LEU A 162 16.71 32.93 40.61
CA LEU A 162 15.50 32.20 40.21
C LEU A 162 14.35 32.61 41.14
N ASP A 163 13.37 33.31 40.61
CA ASP A 163 12.13 33.62 41.31
C ASP A 163 11.07 32.55 41.05
N VAL A 164 10.33 32.12 42.06
CA VAL A 164 9.27 31.10 41.93
C VAL A 164 7.92 31.73 42.27
N THR A 165 7.15 32.05 41.25
CA THR A 165 5.83 32.66 41.34
C THR A 165 4.73 31.60 41.19
N PRO A 166 3.82 31.44 42.17
CA PRO A 166 2.68 30.56 42.02
C PRO A 166 1.65 31.18 41.06
N ASP A 167 1.15 30.41 40.09
CA ASP A 167 0.09 30.83 39.16
C ASP A 167 -1.07 29.83 39.21
N ALA A 168 -2.20 30.27 39.77
CA ALA A 168 -3.41 29.44 39.92
C ALA A 168 -4.10 29.08 38.59
N ARG A 169 -3.69 29.67 37.46
CA ARG A 169 -4.19 29.32 36.13
C ARG A 169 -3.48 28.09 35.55
N LEU A 170 -2.32 27.73 36.11
CA LEU A 170 -1.56 26.55 35.71
C LEU A 170 -2.05 25.33 36.50
N THR A 171 -2.10 24.17 35.85
CA THR A 171 -2.56 22.91 36.45
C THR A 171 -1.57 21.77 36.17
N GLY A 172 -1.61 20.74 37.00
CA GLY A 172 -0.76 19.55 36.84
C GLY A 172 0.74 19.86 36.93
N ASP A 173 1.48 19.50 35.88
CA ASP A 173 2.95 19.73 35.78
C ASP A 173 3.30 20.87 34.82
N ALA A 174 2.37 21.81 34.63
CA ALA A 174 2.63 22.98 33.81
C ALA A 174 3.76 23.82 34.44
N CYS A 175 4.69 24.27 33.61
CA CYS A 175 5.84 25.05 34.03
C CYS A 175 6.16 26.06 32.94
N ILE A 176 6.14 27.34 33.29
CA ILE A 176 6.50 28.43 32.39
C ILE A 176 7.71 29.13 32.99
N LEU A 177 8.75 29.25 32.18
CA LEU A 177 9.96 29.96 32.52
C LEU A 177 9.97 31.28 31.75
N GLU A 178 10.02 32.39 32.47
CA GLU A 178 10.08 33.76 31.93
C GLU A 178 11.48 34.33 32.17
N SER A 179 12.04 35.00 31.16
CA SER A 179 13.34 35.65 31.18
C SER A 179 13.31 36.94 30.35
N ASP A 180 14.36 37.76 30.42
CA ASP A 180 14.44 39.04 29.70
C ASP A 180 14.33 38.90 28.18
N ILE A 181 14.69 37.74 27.63
CA ILE A 181 14.61 37.42 26.20
C ILE A 181 13.31 36.73 25.79
N GLY A 182 12.44 36.37 26.73
CA GLY A 182 11.15 35.76 26.45
C GLY A 182 10.74 34.66 27.43
N SER A 183 9.61 34.01 27.13
CA SER A 183 9.05 32.92 27.91
C SER A 183 9.12 31.58 27.18
N VAL A 184 9.35 30.51 27.94
CA VAL A 184 9.42 29.12 27.47
C VAL A 184 8.47 28.28 28.31
N GLU A 185 7.53 27.61 27.66
CA GLU A 185 6.68 26.61 28.32
C GLU A 185 7.40 25.26 28.30
N ALA A 186 7.69 24.74 29.49
CA ALA A 186 8.50 23.54 29.69
C ALA A 186 7.71 22.40 30.37
N GLY A 187 6.40 22.53 30.52
CA GLY A 187 5.55 21.51 31.14
C GLY A 187 5.62 20.16 30.44
N ILE A 188 5.31 19.08 31.17
CA ILE A 188 5.39 17.70 30.66
C ILE A 188 4.54 17.49 29.43
N GLU A 189 3.32 18.00 29.41
CA GLU A 189 2.43 17.86 28.26
C GLU A 189 2.98 18.54 27.00
N VAL A 190 3.68 19.68 27.15
CA VAL A 190 4.34 20.36 26.02
C VAL A 190 5.50 19.51 25.49
N GLN A 191 6.30 18.91 26.38
CA GLN A 191 7.39 18.01 25.98
C GLN A 191 6.86 16.75 25.30
N LEU A 192 5.81 16.13 25.84
CA LEU A 192 5.13 14.97 25.24
C LEU A 192 4.56 15.32 23.86
N ALA A 193 3.95 16.50 23.71
CA ALA A 193 3.45 16.97 22.43
C ALA A 193 4.59 17.18 21.41
N ALA A 194 5.74 17.71 21.84
CA ALA A 194 6.92 17.87 21.00
C ALA A 194 7.48 16.51 20.54
N ILE A 195 7.56 15.53 21.44
CA ILE A 195 8.00 14.16 21.12
C ILE A 195 7.04 13.51 20.13
N ARG A 196 5.73 13.61 20.35
CA ARG A 196 4.70 13.11 19.40
C ARG A 196 4.90 13.71 18.01
N ARG A 197 5.04 15.03 17.90
CA ARG A 197 5.28 15.71 16.62
C ARG A 197 6.57 15.24 15.95
N ALA A 198 7.63 14.99 16.73
CA ALA A 198 8.88 14.47 16.20
C ALA A 198 8.71 13.04 15.65
N PHE A 199 7.97 12.18 16.34
CA PHE A 199 7.62 10.85 15.84
C PHE A 199 6.77 10.91 14.56
N GLU A 200 5.71 11.71 14.55
CA GLU A 200 4.84 11.91 13.38
C GLU A 200 5.63 12.41 12.17
N LYS A 201 6.57 13.36 12.38
CA LYS A 201 7.45 13.84 11.32
C LYS A 201 8.43 12.75 10.85
N SER A 202 9.04 12.00 11.77
CA SER A 202 10.02 10.95 11.43
C SER A 202 9.40 9.78 10.66
N LEU A 203 8.20 9.36 11.07
CA LEU A 203 7.44 8.30 10.43
C LEU A 203 6.85 8.77 9.09
N GLY A 204 6.27 9.98 9.05
CA GLY A 204 5.72 10.56 7.82
C GLY A 204 6.77 10.95 6.76
N SER A 205 7.99 11.33 7.16
CA SER A 205 9.06 11.74 6.22
C SER A 205 9.73 10.59 5.48
N ARG A 206 9.54 9.34 5.92
CA ARG A 206 10.06 8.15 5.21
C ARG A 206 9.31 7.87 3.89
N GLN A 207 8.12 8.43 3.68
CA GLN A 207 7.34 8.22 2.45
C GLN A 207 7.72 9.17 1.30
N GLY A 208 8.50 10.23 1.55
CA GLY A 208 8.86 11.23 0.52
C GLY A 208 10.19 10.99 -0.22
N ALA A 209 10.91 9.90 0.09
CA ALA A 209 12.27 9.66 -0.41
C ALA A 209 12.41 8.38 -1.26
N ALA A 210 11.31 7.79 -1.71
CA ALA A 210 11.29 6.62 -2.59
C ALA A 210 10.55 6.93 -3.90
#